data_AF-A0A3D4CVM5-F1
#
_entry.id   AF-A0A3D4CVM5-F1
#
_cell.length_a   1.000
_cell.length_b   1.000
_cell.length_c   1.000
_cell.angle_alpha   90.00
_cell.angle_beta   90.00
_cell.angle_gamma   90.00
#
_symmetry.space_group_name_H-M   'P 1'
#
loop_
_entity.id
_entity.type
_entity.pdbx_description
1 polymer ?
#
loop_
_entity_poly.entity_id
_entity_poly.type
_entity_poly.pdbx_seq_one_letter_code
_entity_poly.pdbx_strand_id
1 'polypeptide(L)'
;FAPTTPVPEGEAGRKMGDDIRYNRAALGIMRKHQVAVNDLHALMANRMAQVGIRPGNVHFTRDGSALLAMKVSRAVKEALETSAP
;
A
#
# COMPACT_ATOMS: atom_id res chain seq x y z
N PHE A 1 6.44 6.03 4.80
CA PHE A 1 6.38 5.41 3.46
C PHE A 1 5.24 4.41 3.39
N ALA A 2 4.47 4.41 2.31
CA ALA A 2 3.45 3.40 2.05
C ALA A 2 3.87 2.58 0.81
N PRO A 3 4.12 1.27 0.94
CA PRO A 3 4.42 0.41 -0.20
C PRO A 3 3.27 0.43 -1.22
N THR A 4 3.62 0.33 -2.51
CA THR A 4 2.65 0.17 -3.60
C THR A 4 1.77 -1.05 -3.33
N THR A 5 0.45 -0.93 -3.54
CA THR A 5 -0.49 -2.06 -3.40
C THR A 5 -0.30 -3.10 -4.51
N PRO A 6 -0.85 -4.33 -4.35
CA PRO A 6 -0.63 -5.41 -5.31
C PRO A 6 -0.93 -5.02 -6.76
N VAL A 7 -0.06 -5.43 -7.67
CA VAL A 7 -0.31 -5.34 -9.13
C VAL A 7 -0.96 -6.67 -9.56
N PRO A 8 -2.23 -6.66 -9.99
CA PRO A 8 -2.90 -7.87 -10.43
C PRO A 8 -2.34 -8.34 -11.78
N GLU A 9 -2.55 -9.61 -12.08
CA GLU A 9 -2.35 -10.14 -13.42
C GLU A 9 -3.25 -9.41 -14.45
N GLY A 10 -2.74 -9.17 -15.65
CA GLY A 10 -3.49 -8.52 -16.74
C GLY A 10 -3.58 -6.99 -16.66
N GLU A 11 -2.81 -6.35 -15.80
CA GLU A 11 -2.65 -4.89 -15.78
C GLU A 11 -1.89 -4.41 -17.05
N ALA A 12 -2.29 -3.26 -17.60
CA ALA A 12 -1.85 -2.83 -18.93
C ALA A 12 -0.45 -2.17 -18.99
N GLY A 13 0.04 -1.62 -17.87
CA GLY A 13 1.29 -0.86 -17.80
C GLY A 13 2.37 -1.48 -16.90
N ARG A 14 1.99 -2.00 -15.75
CA ARG A 14 2.83 -2.69 -14.76
C ARG A 14 2.68 -4.20 -14.90
N LYS A 15 3.75 -4.92 -14.61
CA LYS A 15 3.75 -6.38 -14.63
C LYS A 15 3.50 -6.93 -13.23
N MET A 16 2.79 -8.05 -13.15
CA MET A 16 2.62 -8.78 -11.89
C MET A 16 3.99 -9.05 -11.25
N GLY A 17 4.14 -8.70 -9.97
CA GLY A 17 5.40 -8.79 -9.22
C GLY A 17 6.26 -7.52 -9.26
N ASP A 18 5.94 -6.52 -10.09
CA ASP A 18 6.62 -5.22 -10.05
C ASP A 18 6.44 -4.53 -8.68
N ASP A 19 5.26 -4.64 -8.09
CA ASP A 19 4.97 -4.20 -6.72
C ASP A 19 5.97 -4.79 -5.72
N ILE A 20 6.21 -6.10 -5.77
CA ILE A 20 7.16 -6.78 -4.88
C ILE A 20 8.59 -6.28 -5.12
N ARG A 21 9.01 -6.19 -6.39
CA ARG A 21 10.35 -5.76 -6.79
C ARG A 21 10.64 -4.34 -6.30
N TYR A 22 9.74 -3.40 -6.59
CA TYR A 22 9.93 -1.99 -6.24
C TYR A 22 9.74 -1.73 -4.74
N ASN A 23 8.77 -2.39 -4.10
CA ASN A 23 8.60 -2.28 -2.66
C ASN A 23 9.83 -2.76 -1.90
N ARG A 24 10.47 -3.86 -2.33
CA ARG A 24 11.72 -4.36 -1.72
C ARG A 24 12.85 -3.32 -1.77
N ALA A 25 13.04 -2.67 -2.93
CA ALA A 25 14.04 -1.63 -3.08
C ALA A 25 13.73 -0.41 -2.20
N ALA A 26 12.48 0.07 -2.23
CA ALA A 26 12.03 1.20 -1.43
C ALA A 26 12.17 0.93 0.08
N LEU A 27 11.79 -0.26 0.55
CA LEU A 27 11.93 -0.67 1.95
C LEU A 27 13.39 -0.72 2.41
N GLY A 28 14.35 -1.00 1.52
CA GLY A 28 15.77 -0.88 1.83
C GLY A 28 16.16 0.57 2.18
N ILE A 29 15.70 1.52 1.37
CA ILE A 29 15.97 2.96 1.56
C ILE A 29 15.27 3.46 2.84
N MET A 30 13.99 3.13 3.04
CA MET A 30 13.24 3.59 4.21
C MET A 30 13.87 3.08 5.52
N ARG A 31 14.32 1.83 5.56
CA ARG A 31 15.04 1.28 6.72
C ARG A 31 16.35 2.02 6.99
N LYS A 32 17.15 2.29 5.95
CA LYS A 32 18.41 3.04 6.07
C LYS A 32 18.20 4.43 6.69
N HIS A 33 17.09 5.07 6.37
CA HIS A 33 16.78 6.44 6.83
C HIS A 33 15.78 6.48 7.99
N GLN A 34 15.49 5.34 8.63
CA GLN A 34 14.55 5.22 9.75
C GLN A 34 13.16 5.84 9.46
N VAL A 35 12.74 5.79 8.19
CA VAL A 35 11.41 6.27 7.78
C VAL A 35 10.38 5.21 8.13
N ALA A 36 9.36 5.60 8.91
CA ALA A 36 8.26 4.71 9.28
C ALA A 36 7.54 4.13 8.04
N VAL A 37 7.15 2.86 8.11
CA VAL A 37 6.45 2.14 7.03
C VAL A 37 5.00 1.89 7.41
N ASN A 38 4.08 2.35 6.57
CA ASN A 38 2.66 2.05 6.64
C ASN A 38 2.32 1.03 5.55
N ASP A 39 2.32 -0.25 5.90
CA ASP A 39 2.22 -1.35 4.92
C ASP A 39 0.81 -1.50 4.32
N LEU A 40 0.54 -0.72 3.26
CA LEU A 40 -0.69 -0.81 2.48
C LEU A 40 -0.71 -2.00 1.52
N HIS A 41 0.46 -2.54 1.14
CA HIS A 41 0.54 -3.74 0.29
C HIS A 41 -0.05 -4.94 1.03
N ALA A 42 0.43 -5.20 2.24
CA ALA A 42 -0.07 -6.30 3.06
C ALA A 42 -1.58 -6.16 3.37
N LEU A 43 -2.07 -4.93 3.56
CA LEU A 43 -3.50 -4.67 3.77
C LEU A 43 -4.35 -5.17 2.58
N MET A 44 -3.85 -5.00 1.35
CA MET A 44 -4.59 -5.24 0.12
C MET A 44 -4.28 -6.59 -0.55
N ALA A 45 -3.20 -7.28 -0.17
CA ALA A 45 -2.72 -8.54 -0.76
C ALA A 45 -3.83 -9.57 -1.04
N ASN A 46 -4.75 -9.76 -0.09
CA ASN A 46 -5.84 -10.76 -0.20
C ASN A 46 -7.23 -10.14 -0.41
N ARG A 47 -7.29 -8.86 -0.78
CA ARG A 47 -8.55 -8.10 -0.88
C ARG A 47 -8.84 -7.58 -2.29
N MET A 48 -7.90 -7.67 -3.22
CA MET A 48 -8.05 -7.13 -4.59
C MET A 48 -9.31 -7.63 -5.30
N ALA A 49 -9.67 -8.91 -5.14
CA ALA A 49 -10.89 -9.46 -5.74
C ALA A 49 -12.19 -8.91 -5.12
N GLN A 50 -12.13 -8.40 -3.89
CA GLN A 50 -13.30 -7.89 -3.16
C GLN A 50 -13.47 -6.38 -3.34
N VAL A 51 -12.36 -5.64 -3.38
CA VAL A 51 -12.37 -4.17 -3.34
C VAL A 51 -11.65 -3.49 -4.51
N GLY A 52 -11.11 -4.26 -5.45
CA GLY A 52 -10.65 -3.74 -6.74
C GLY A 52 -11.84 -3.49 -7.68
N ILE A 53 -11.69 -2.55 -8.62
CA ILE A 53 -12.79 -2.20 -9.54
C ILE A 53 -13.16 -3.36 -10.47
N ARG A 54 -12.16 -4.08 -10.98
CA ARG A 54 -12.31 -5.24 -11.87
C ARG A 54 -10.97 -5.99 -12.02
N PRO A 55 -10.95 -7.23 -12.55
CA PRO A 55 -9.70 -7.96 -12.84
C PRO A 55 -8.74 -7.14 -13.71
N GLY A 56 -7.43 -7.26 -13.45
CA GLY A 56 -6.39 -6.49 -14.14
C GLY A 56 -6.39 -4.98 -13.84
N ASN A 57 -7.23 -4.50 -12.90
CA ASN A 57 -7.27 -3.10 -12.52
C ASN A 57 -6.61 -2.86 -11.16
N VAL A 58 -5.83 -1.79 -11.08
CA VAL A 58 -5.08 -1.38 -9.89
C VAL A 58 -5.80 -0.37 -9.00
N HIS A 59 -6.94 0.13 -9.47
CA HIS A 59 -7.77 1.08 -8.73
C HIS A 59 -8.80 0.34 -7.88
N PHE A 60 -9.17 0.98 -6.78
CA PHE A 60 -10.08 0.44 -5.78
C PHE A 60 -11.49 1.01 -5.93
N THR A 61 -12.49 0.25 -5.46
CA THR A 61 -13.84 0.75 -5.21
C THR A 61 -13.83 1.80 -4.10
N ARG A 62 -15.00 2.41 -3.84
CA ARG A 62 -15.18 3.31 -2.70
C ARG A 62 -14.79 2.65 -1.38
N ASP A 63 -15.21 1.40 -1.17
CA ASP A 63 -14.94 0.66 0.06
C ASP A 63 -13.45 0.30 0.19
N GLY A 64 -12.79 -0.09 -0.91
CA GLY A 64 -11.35 -0.31 -0.92
C GLY A 64 -10.55 0.95 -0.59
N SER A 65 -10.98 2.08 -1.15
CA SER A 65 -10.37 3.38 -0.86
C SER A 65 -10.58 3.79 0.60
N ALA A 66 -11.75 3.50 1.18
CA ALA A 66 -12.02 3.74 2.59
C ALA A 66 -11.13 2.89 3.52
N LEU A 67 -10.86 1.62 3.16
CA LEU A 67 -9.92 0.77 3.91
C LEU A 67 -8.49 1.35 3.92
N LEU A 68 -8.02 1.82 2.76
CA LEU A 68 -6.72 2.50 2.65
C LEU A 68 -6.69 3.78 3.50
N ALA A 69 -7.72 4.62 3.37
CA ALA A 69 -7.83 5.87 4.11
C ALA A 69 -7.78 5.64 5.62
N MET A 70 -8.56 4.68 6.14
CA MET A 70 -8.57 4.34 7.55
C MET A 70 -7.17 3.93 8.06
N LYS A 71 -6.46 3.08 7.31
CA LYS A 71 -5.10 2.65 7.68
C LYS A 71 -4.11 3.82 7.67
N VAL A 72 -4.18 4.68 6.66
CA VAL A 72 -3.32 5.88 6.57
C VAL A 72 -3.61 6.86 7.70
N SER A 73 -4.88 7.20 7.94
CA SER A 73 -5.26 8.12 9.00
C SER A 73 -4.81 7.64 10.38
N ARG A 74 -4.92 6.33 10.65
CA ARG A 74 -4.41 5.73 11.88
C ARG A 74 -2.89 5.90 12.02
N ALA A 75 -2.13 5.53 10.98
CA ALA A 75 -0.67 5.64 11.01
C ALA A 75 -0.18 7.08 11.20
N VAL A 76 -0.88 8.06 10.61
CA VAL A 76 -0.57 9.49 10.79
C VAL A 76 -0.85 9.94 12.22
N LYS A 77 -2.00 9.56 12.80
CA LYS A 77 -2.32 9.89 14.20
C LYS A 77 -1.29 9.33 15.17
N GLU A 78 -0.94 8.05 15.04
CA GLU A 78 0.06 7.38 15.87
C GLU A 78 1.43 8.09 15.79
N ALA A 79 1.82 8.53 14.59
CA ALA A 79 3.06 9.28 14.39
C ALA A 79 3.05 10.66 15.05
N LEU A 80 1.90 11.36 15.03
CA LEU A 80 1.74 12.66 15.70
C LEU A 80 1.77 12.53 17.22
N GLU A 81 1.15 11.48 17.77
CA GLU A 81 1.17 11.18 19.21
C GLU A 81 2.58 10.82 19.70
N THR A 82 3.33 10.05 18.91
CA THR A 82 4.72 9.68 19.23
C THR A 82 5.69 10.86 19.12
N SER A 83 5.31 11.89 18.36
CA SER A 83 6.12 13.11 18.18
C SER A 83 5.76 14.22 19.16
N ALA A 84 4.74 14.03 20.00
CA ALA A 84 4.39 14.97 21.06
C ALA A 84 5.45 14.90 22.18
N PRO A 85 5.93 16.05 22.69
CA PRO A 85 6.93 16.11 23.75
C PRO A 85 6.42 15.57 25.10
#